data_AF-A0A8S3UIE9-F1
#
_entry.id   AF-A0A8S3UIE9-F1
#
_cell.length_a   1.000
_cell.length_b   1.000
_cell.length_c   1.000
_cell.angle_alpha   90.00
_cell.angle_beta   90.00
_cell.angle_gamma   90.00
#
_symmetry.space_group_name_H-M   'P 1'
#
loop_
_entity.id
_entity.type
_entity.pdbx_description
1 polymer ?
#
loop_
_entity_poly.entity_id
_entity_poly.type
_entity_poly.pdbx_seq_one_letter_code
_entity_poly.pdbx_strand_id
1 'polypeptide(L)'
;MTLRAQYLLSDFVRSTLISSPKFSIIYTKIALSEETVYDVLCCADLYLLPGLKRHCANYIGKHLNTANVVQVTRTAKLFSLPRLEDQCAEFIANNIEKILEQEDFAELVKQDAAEVKGRQETDTIDIIDNIRFHLTFSIQTYGEMEEANEKLRLIDDLLEELELEG
;
A
#
# COMPACT_ATOMS: atom_id res chain seq x y z
N MET A 1 -15.47 -14.73 18.80
CA MET A 1 -15.96 -13.35 19.02
C MET A 1 -16.10 -12.53 17.72
N THR A 2 -15.99 -13.14 16.54
CA THR A 2 -15.80 -12.42 15.26
C THR A 2 -17.10 -12.06 14.51
N LEU A 3 -18.23 -12.73 14.81
CA LEU A 3 -19.50 -12.51 14.11
C LEU A 3 -20.16 -11.16 14.46
N ARG A 4 -19.95 -10.63 15.67
CA ARG A 4 -20.65 -9.43 16.14
C ARG A 4 -20.11 -8.13 15.52
N ALA A 5 -18.81 -8.10 15.21
CA ALA A 5 -18.18 -6.99 14.50
C ALA A 5 -18.65 -6.91 13.05
N GLN A 6 -18.76 -8.05 12.37
CA GLN A 6 -19.21 -8.14 10.98
C GLN A 6 -20.68 -7.68 10.81
N TYR A 7 -21.54 -8.02 11.78
CA TYR A 7 -22.93 -7.52 11.80
C TYR A 7 -23.02 -6.03 12.10
N LEU A 8 -22.26 -5.51 13.06
CA LEU A 8 -22.23 -4.07 13.38
C LEU A 8 -21.69 -3.23 12.21
N LEU A 9 -20.68 -3.74 11.49
CA LEU A 9 -20.17 -3.16 10.26
C LEU A 9 -21.23 -3.14 9.16
N SER A 10 -21.94 -4.26 8.98
CA SER A 10 -23.06 -4.31 8.04
C SER A 10 -24.15 -3.32 8.44
N ASP A 11 -24.49 -3.19 9.72
CA ASP A 11 -25.57 -2.31 10.19
C ASP A 11 -25.18 -0.83 10.16
N PHE A 12 -23.92 -0.48 10.46
CA PHE A 12 -23.40 0.89 10.36
C PHE A 12 -23.39 1.36 8.90
N VAL A 13 -22.90 0.51 8.00
CA VAL A 13 -22.84 0.76 6.56
C VAL A 13 -24.25 0.78 5.97
N ARG A 14 -25.14 -0.12 6.40
CA ARG A 14 -26.54 -0.18 5.96
C ARG A 14 -27.36 1.02 6.46
N SER A 15 -27.15 1.46 7.70
CA SER A 15 -27.77 2.67 8.26
C SER A 15 -27.31 3.94 7.54
N THR A 16 -26.03 4.02 7.17
CA THR A 16 -25.44 5.19 6.51
C THR A 16 -25.71 5.23 5.00
N LEU A 17 -25.68 4.09 4.31
CA LEU A 17 -25.84 4.02 2.85
C LEU A 17 -27.28 3.82 2.38
N ILE A 18 -28.17 3.18 3.15
CA ILE A 18 -29.55 2.87 2.69
C ILE A 18 -30.57 3.96 3.07
N SER A 19 -30.29 4.83 4.04
CA SER A 19 -31.28 5.81 4.53
C SER A 19 -31.37 7.14 3.76
N SER A 20 -30.51 7.38 2.76
CA SER A 20 -30.40 8.70 2.12
C SER A 20 -30.72 8.65 0.61
N PRO A 21 -31.84 9.22 0.14
CA PRO A 21 -32.23 9.23 -1.28
C PRO A 21 -31.43 10.22 -2.14
N LYS A 22 -30.19 10.57 -1.75
CA LYS A 22 -29.29 11.46 -2.48
C LYS A 22 -27.87 10.89 -2.50
N PHE A 23 -27.69 9.85 -3.30
CA PHE A 23 -26.41 9.18 -3.60
C PHE A 23 -25.31 10.12 -4.14
N SER A 24 -25.66 11.36 -4.51
CA SER A 24 -24.75 12.39 -5.04
C SER A 24 -24.15 13.35 -4.00
N ILE A 25 -24.63 13.40 -2.74
CA ILE A 25 -24.22 14.47 -1.77
C ILE A 25 -23.46 13.92 -0.54
N ILE A 26 -23.41 12.60 -0.34
CA ILE A 26 -22.82 11.98 0.87
C ILE A 26 -21.29 11.82 0.78
N TYR A 27 -20.69 12.05 -0.40
CA TYR A 27 -19.23 12.00 -0.59
C TYR A 27 -18.45 13.04 0.24
N THR A 28 -19.13 14.04 0.82
CA THR A 28 -18.49 15.22 1.42
C THR A 28 -18.41 15.17 2.97
N LYS A 29 -18.98 14.16 3.63
CA LYS A 29 -19.09 14.15 5.12
C LYS A 29 -18.84 12.82 5.82
N ILE A 30 -18.28 11.81 5.15
CA ILE A 30 -17.75 10.64 5.88
C ILE A 30 -16.46 11.11 6.54
N ALA A 31 -16.48 11.31 7.86
CA ALA A 31 -15.28 11.58 8.63
C ALA A 31 -14.46 10.28 8.67
N LEU A 32 -13.51 10.16 7.74
CA LEU A 32 -12.56 9.07 7.76
C LEU A 32 -11.70 9.19 9.02
N SER A 33 -11.62 8.09 9.76
CA SER A 33 -10.70 7.91 10.88
C SER A 33 -9.82 6.69 10.61
N GLU A 34 -8.70 6.59 11.33
CA GLU A 34 -7.81 5.42 11.25
C GLU A 34 -8.55 4.11 11.58
N GLU A 35 -9.57 4.16 12.45
CA GLU A 35 -10.40 3.01 12.81
C GLU A 35 -11.40 2.58 11.72
N THR A 36 -11.89 3.53 10.91
CA THR A 36 -13.01 3.27 9.98
C THR A 36 -12.59 3.22 8.52
N VAL A 37 -11.41 3.75 8.17
CA VAL A 37 -11.00 3.93 6.77
C VAL A 37 -10.88 2.61 6.01
N TYR A 38 -10.37 1.55 6.63
CA TYR A 38 -10.25 0.24 6.00
C TYR A 38 -11.60 -0.42 5.75
N ASP A 39 -12.53 -0.30 6.69
CA ASP A 39 -13.89 -0.81 6.54
C ASP A 39 -14.64 -0.09 5.43
N VAL A 40 -14.49 1.24 5.36
CA VAL A 40 -15.07 2.06 4.30
C VAL A 40 -14.41 1.72 2.95
N LEU A 41 -13.11 1.46 2.91
CA LEU A 41 -12.40 1.02 1.71
C LEU A 41 -12.94 -0.32 1.20
N CYS A 42 -13.09 -1.31 2.09
CA CYS A 42 -13.69 -2.61 1.77
C CYS A 42 -15.10 -2.46 1.18
N CYS A 43 -15.94 -1.62 1.80
CA CYS A 43 -17.28 -1.35 1.30
C CYS A 43 -17.24 -0.64 -0.05
N ALA A 44 -16.35 0.35 -0.22
CA ALA A 44 -16.22 1.08 -1.46
C ALA A 44 -15.81 0.17 -2.62
N ASP A 45 -14.95 -0.82 -2.36
CA ASP A 45 -14.59 -1.83 -3.35
C ASP A 45 -15.76 -2.77 -3.66
N LEU A 46 -16.41 -3.33 -2.63
CA LEU A 46 -17.54 -4.25 -2.78
C LEU A 46 -18.72 -3.62 -3.54
N TYR A 47 -19.01 -2.36 -3.27
CA TYR A 47 -20.10 -1.61 -3.92
C TYR A 47 -19.66 -0.88 -5.19
N LEU A 48 -18.43 -1.10 -5.67
CA LEU A 48 -17.88 -0.51 -6.91
C LEU A 48 -18.00 1.02 -6.93
N LEU A 49 -17.58 1.66 -5.83
CA LEU A 49 -17.59 3.12 -5.62
C LEU A 49 -16.17 3.69 -5.79
N PRO A 50 -15.65 3.86 -7.02
CA PRO A 50 -14.26 4.25 -7.26
C PRO A 50 -13.90 5.62 -6.67
N GLY A 51 -14.87 6.55 -6.61
CA GLY A 51 -14.66 7.86 -5.99
C GLY A 51 -14.37 7.77 -4.49
N LEU A 52 -15.09 6.90 -3.78
CA LEU A 52 -14.95 6.69 -2.33
C LEU A 52 -13.69 5.87 -2.04
N LYS A 53 -13.44 4.84 -2.85
CA LYS A 53 -12.21 4.04 -2.81
C LYS A 53 -10.96 4.92 -2.93
N ARG A 54 -10.95 5.83 -3.91
CA ARG A 54 -9.87 6.82 -4.06
C ARG A 54 -9.77 7.79 -2.88
N HIS A 55 -10.90 8.19 -2.29
CA HIS A 55 -10.89 9.07 -1.12
C HIS A 55 -10.28 8.39 0.10
N CYS A 56 -10.61 7.11 0.35
CA CYS A 56 -10.01 6.30 1.39
C CYS A 56 -8.51 6.11 1.15
N ALA A 57 -8.11 5.77 -0.08
CA ALA A 57 -6.70 5.63 -0.45
C ALA A 57 -5.90 6.92 -0.18
N ASN A 58 -6.44 8.09 -0.55
CA ASN A 58 -5.81 9.38 -0.27
C ASN A 58 -5.70 9.69 1.23
N TYR A 59 -6.65 9.25 2.05
CA TYR A 59 -6.57 9.40 3.49
C TYR A 59 -5.47 8.51 4.05
N ILE A 60 -5.46 7.22 3.69
CA ILE A 60 -4.45 6.26 4.12
C ILE A 60 -3.04 6.74 3.74
N GLY A 61 -2.85 7.18 2.50
CA GLY A 61 -1.56 7.69 2.00
C GLY A 61 -1.01 8.88 2.79
N LYS A 62 -1.87 9.71 3.41
CA LYS A 62 -1.44 10.84 4.26
C LYS A 62 -1.00 10.43 5.67
N HIS A 63 -1.36 9.23 6.10
CA HIS A 63 -1.07 8.68 7.43
C HIS A 63 -0.02 7.56 7.38
N LEU A 64 0.76 7.49 6.30
CA LEU A 64 1.87 6.55 6.17
C LEU A 64 2.96 6.82 7.21
N ASN A 65 3.46 5.74 7.79
CA ASN A 65 4.60 5.74 8.70
C ASN A 65 5.38 4.42 8.57
N THR A 66 6.56 4.35 9.19
CA THR A 66 7.44 3.18 9.09
C THR A 66 6.83 1.91 9.67
N ALA A 67 5.86 2.00 10.59
CA ALA A 67 5.23 0.82 11.19
C ALA A 67 4.05 0.28 10.36
N ASN A 68 3.37 1.12 9.57
CA ASN A 68 2.18 0.72 8.82
C ASN A 68 2.43 0.54 7.32
N VAL A 69 3.49 1.11 6.75
CA VAL A 69 3.67 1.19 5.30
C VAL A 69 3.64 -0.18 4.63
N VAL A 70 4.24 -1.21 5.24
CA VAL A 70 4.25 -2.58 4.70
C VAL A 70 2.83 -3.16 4.59
N GLN A 71 2.01 -2.98 5.64
CA GLN A 71 0.61 -3.42 5.64
C GLN A 71 -0.24 -2.60 4.66
N VAL A 72 0.04 -1.30 4.55
CA VAL A 72 -0.65 -0.44 3.58
C VAL A 72 -0.30 -0.85 2.15
N THR A 73 0.95 -1.22 1.84
CA THR A 73 1.34 -1.74 0.53
C THR A 73 0.56 -3.01 0.18
N ARG A 74 0.45 -3.97 1.12
CA ARG A 74 -0.38 -5.18 0.92
C ARG A 74 -1.84 -4.82 0.64
N THR A 75 -2.38 -3.86 1.40
CA THR A 75 -3.75 -3.35 1.22
C THR A 75 -3.91 -2.69 -0.16
N ALA A 76 -2.94 -1.88 -0.57
CA ALA A 76 -2.98 -1.17 -1.85
C ALA A 76 -3.01 -2.15 -3.02
N LYS A 77 -2.17 -3.18 -2.99
CA LYS A 77 -2.17 -4.29 -3.98
C LYS A 77 -3.48 -5.06 -3.99
N LEU A 78 -3.98 -5.46 -2.81
CA LEU A 78 -5.24 -6.20 -2.66
C LEU A 78 -6.42 -5.46 -3.28
N PHE A 79 -6.48 -4.14 -3.08
CA PHE A 79 -7.52 -3.28 -3.63
C PHE A 79 -7.14 -2.67 -4.99
N SER A 80 -6.04 -3.07 -5.63
CA SER A 80 -5.57 -2.50 -6.91
C SER A 80 -5.58 -0.97 -6.91
N LEU A 81 -4.86 -0.36 -5.97
CA LEU A 81 -4.76 1.08 -5.74
C LEU A 81 -3.39 1.59 -6.20
N PRO A 82 -3.14 1.75 -7.51
CA PRO A 82 -1.79 2.03 -8.04
C PRO A 82 -1.20 3.34 -7.50
N ARG A 83 -2.04 4.36 -7.25
CA ARG A 83 -1.57 5.62 -6.67
C ARG A 83 -1.14 5.49 -5.21
N LEU A 84 -1.76 4.58 -4.46
CA LEU A 84 -1.36 4.33 -3.08
C LEU A 84 -0.11 3.44 -3.04
N GLU A 85 0.00 2.47 -3.95
CA GLU A 85 1.21 1.67 -4.13
C GLU A 85 2.43 2.55 -4.43
N ASP A 86 2.28 3.51 -5.35
CA ASP A 86 3.31 4.50 -5.69
C ASP A 86 3.73 5.33 -4.46
N GLN A 87 2.76 5.83 -3.69
CA GLN A 87 3.03 6.57 -2.44
C GLN A 87 3.74 5.71 -1.39
N CYS A 88 3.39 4.42 -1.29
CA CYS A 88 4.06 3.50 -0.38
C CYS A 88 5.49 3.23 -0.85
N ALA A 89 5.71 3.01 -2.14
CA ALA A 89 7.04 2.81 -2.71
C ALA A 89 7.95 4.03 -2.51
N GLU A 90 7.44 5.25 -2.73
CA GLU A 90 8.14 6.50 -2.43
C GLU A 90 8.49 6.60 -0.94
N PHE A 91 7.54 6.29 -0.05
CA PHE A 91 7.79 6.31 1.39
C PHE A 91 8.84 5.27 1.81
N ILE A 92 8.79 4.07 1.22
CA ILE A 92 9.73 2.99 1.47
C ILE A 92 11.13 3.40 1.00
N ALA A 93 11.27 3.90 -0.23
CA ALA A 93 12.54 4.38 -0.78
C ALA A 93 13.20 5.42 0.14
N ASN A 94 12.42 6.34 0.70
CA ASN A 94 12.91 7.37 1.61
C ASN A 94 13.34 6.83 3.00
N ASN A 95 12.80 5.70 3.44
CA ASN A 95 13.02 5.13 4.78
C ASN A 95 13.58 3.70 4.73
N ILE A 96 14.22 3.32 3.63
CA ILE A 96 14.55 1.93 3.32
C ILE A 96 15.39 1.27 4.43
N GLU A 97 16.36 2.00 5.00
CA GLU A 97 17.21 1.53 6.10
C GLU A 97 16.42 0.98 7.28
N LYS A 98 15.31 1.63 7.65
CA LYS A 98 14.46 1.20 8.78
C LYS A 98 13.48 0.11 8.40
N ILE A 99 13.10 0.05 7.13
CA ILE A 99 12.07 -0.87 6.63
C ILE A 99 12.69 -2.23 6.33
N LEU A 100 13.96 -2.27 5.91
CA LEU A 100 14.70 -3.51 5.71
C LEU A 100 14.89 -4.31 7.00
N GLU A 101 14.96 -3.64 8.15
CA GLU A 101 15.01 -4.32 9.46
C GLU A 101 13.69 -5.02 9.83
N GLN A 102 12.60 -4.77 9.10
CA GLN A 102 11.29 -5.34 9.41
C GLN A 102 11.09 -6.68 8.70
N GLU A 103 10.87 -7.74 9.48
CA GLU A 103 10.53 -9.07 8.94
C GLU A 103 9.30 -9.03 8.02
N ASP A 104 8.31 -8.19 8.35
CA ASP A 104 7.10 -7.99 7.54
C ASP A 104 7.41 -7.56 6.09
N PHE A 105 8.48 -6.79 5.88
CA PHE A 105 8.91 -6.35 4.55
C PHE A 105 9.58 -7.48 3.78
N ALA A 106 10.46 -8.25 4.42
CA ALA A 106 11.06 -9.43 3.82
C ALA A 106 10.00 -10.46 3.39
N GLU A 107 8.96 -10.65 4.21
CA GLU A 107 7.80 -11.48 3.83
C GLU A 107 7.04 -10.91 2.64
N LEU A 108 6.83 -9.60 2.58
CA LEU A 108 6.16 -8.94 1.46
C LEU A 108 6.92 -9.19 0.15
N VAL A 109 8.24 -9.02 0.17
CA VAL A 109 9.11 -9.27 -1.00
C VAL A 109 9.03 -10.73 -1.44
N LYS A 110 9.08 -11.68 -0.50
CA LYS A 110 8.93 -13.11 -0.79
C LYS A 110 7.57 -13.45 -1.40
N GLN A 111 6.49 -12.87 -0.87
CA GLN A 111 5.14 -13.06 -1.40
C GLN A 111 5.06 -12.56 -2.84
N ASP A 112 5.59 -11.36 -3.10
CA ASP A 112 5.59 -10.76 -4.43
C ASP A 112 6.41 -11.58 -5.43
N ALA A 113 7.61 -12.02 -5.03
CA ALA A 113 8.46 -12.89 -5.85
C ALA A 113 7.78 -14.25 -6.16
N ALA A 114 7.02 -14.80 -5.23
CA ALA A 114 6.26 -16.03 -5.45
C ALA A 114 5.08 -15.83 -6.42
N GLU A 115 4.42 -14.67 -6.38
CA GLU A 115 3.37 -14.31 -7.33
C GLU A 115 3.92 -14.14 -8.76
N VAL A 116 5.11 -13.55 -8.88
CA VAL A 116 5.85 -13.42 -10.15
C VAL A 116 6.18 -14.79 -10.74
N LYS A 117 6.75 -15.72 -9.95
CA LYS A 117 7.05 -17.09 -10.42
C LYS A 117 5.83 -17.88 -10.92
N GLY A 118 4.61 -17.49 -10.51
CA GLY A 118 3.36 -18.08 -10.98
C GLY A 118 2.89 -17.55 -12.35
N ARG A 119 3.39 -16.39 -12.79
CA ARG A 119 3.11 -15.77 -14.08
C ARG A 119 4.32 -16.02 -14.98
N GLN A 120 4.15 -16.55 -16.19
CA GLN A 120 5.29 -16.80 -17.09
C GLN A 120 5.88 -15.50 -17.70
N GLU A 121 5.93 -14.38 -16.97
CA GLU A 121 6.41 -13.08 -17.44
C GLU A 121 7.18 -12.32 -16.34
N THR A 122 8.34 -11.77 -16.76
CA THR A 122 9.31 -10.89 -16.07
C THR A 122 9.96 -11.42 -14.79
N ASP A 123 11.29 -11.53 -14.79
CA ASP A 123 12.14 -11.92 -13.65
C ASP A 123 12.23 -10.84 -12.55
N THR A 124 11.27 -9.91 -12.49
CA THR A 124 11.38 -8.71 -11.65
C THR A 124 10.26 -8.62 -10.63
N ILE A 125 10.65 -8.32 -9.39
CA ILE A 125 9.73 -8.22 -8.25
C ILE A 125 9.11 -6.81 -8.25
N ASP A 126 7.80 -6.70 -8.50
CA ASP A 126 7.08 -5.43 -8.68
C ASP A 126 7.37 -4.39 -7.58
N ILE A 127 7.38 -4.81 -6.30
CA ILE A 127 7.66 -3.87 -5.20
C ILE A 127 9.10 -3.34 -5.24
N ILE A 128 10.06 -4.18 -5.62
CA ILE A 128 11.47 -3.82 -5.69
C ILE A 128 11.69 -2.83 -6.83
N ASP A 129 11.10 -3.07 -7.99
CA ASP A 129 11.19 -2.18 -9.15
C ASP A 129 10.62 -0.80 -8.85
N ASN A 130 9.46 -0.73 -8.19
CA ASN A 130 8.89 0.56 -7.81
C ASN A 130 9.80 1.31 -6.83
N ILE A 131 10.42 0.62 -5.85
CA ILE A 131 11.36 1.25 -4.92
C ILE A 131 12.62 1.72 -5.66
N ARG A 132 13.22 0.89 -6.51
CA ARG A 132 14.40 1.24 -7.33
C ARG A 132 14.10 2.45 -8.23
N PHE A 133 12.91 2.50 -8.81
CA PHE A 133 12.44 3.66 -9.57
C PHE A 133 12.44 4.92 -8.71
N HIS A 134 11.81 4.90 -7.53
CA HIS A 134 11.75 6.07 -6.64
C HIS A 134 13.12 6.52 -6.11
N LEU A 135 14.04 5.58 -5.84
CA LEU A 135 15.41 5.89 -5.43
C LEU A 135 16.21 6.61 -6.54
N THR A 136 15.98 6.24 -7.79
CA THR A 136 16.73 6.79 -8.92
C THR A 136 16.07 8.02 -9.56
N PHE A 137 14.75 8.15 -9.43
CA PHE A 137 13.96 9.19 -10.08
C PHE A 137 14.20 10.59 -9.51
N SER A 138 14.54 10.72 -8.24
CA SER A 138 14.73 12.03 -7.59
C SER A 138 16.13 12.63 -7.72
N ILE A 139 17.09 11.93 -8.35
CA ILE A 139 18.51 12.34 -8.38
C ILE A 139 18.70 13.57 -9.29
N GLN A 140 19.07 14.71 -8.71
CA GLN A 140 19.41 15.94 -9.45
C GLN A 140 20.88 16.33 -9.26
N THR A 141 21.54 15.79 -8.23
CA THR A 141 22.90 16.12 -7.83
C THR A 141 23.76 14.88 -7.57
N TYR A 142 25.08 15.06 -7.54
CA TYR A 142 26.02 13.97 -7.27
C TYR A 142 25.86 13.37 -5.85
N GLY A 143 25.55 14.20 -4.85
CA GLY A 143 25.35 13.73 -3.47
C GLY A 143 24.10 12.85 -3.32
N GLU A 144 22.99 13.24 -3.96
CA GLU A 144 21.78 12.41 -4.02
C GLU A 144 22.02 11.09 -4.78
N MET A 145 22.93 11.10 -5.76
CA MET A 145 23.32 9.90 -6.49
C MET A 145 24.12 8.92 -5.61
N GLU A 146 24.99 9.42 -4.73
CA GLU A 146 25.74 8.59 -3.78
C GLU A 146 24.80 7.95 -2.76
N GLU A 147 23.90 8.73 -2.16
CA GLU A 147 22.88 8.23 -1.22
C GLU A 147 21.96 7.19 -1.87
N ALA A 148 21.48 7.46 -3.09
CA ALA A 148 20.65 6.51 -3.82
C ALA A 148 21.40 5.18 -4.09
N ASN A 149 22.68 5.25 -4.46
CA ASN A 149 23.49 4.04 -4.67
C ASN A 149 23.70 3.23 -3.38
N GLU A 150 23.87 3.89 -2.24
CA GLU A 150 23.93 3.20 -0.94
C GLU A 150 22.62 2.47 -0.64
N LYS A 151 21.48 3.15 -0.83
CA LYS A 151 20.15 2.57 -0.64
C LYS A 151 19.86 1.41 -1.59
N LEU A 152 20.31 1.49 -2.84
CA LEU A 152 20.20 0.40 -3.80
C LEU A 152 21.00 -0.84 -3.38
N ARG A 153 22.22 -0.65 -2.83
CA ARG A 153 23.02 -1.77 -2.30
C ARG A 153 22.30 -2.50 -1.17
N LEU A 154 21.64 -1.77 -0.27
CA LEU A 154 20.88 -2.40 0.81
C LEU A 154 19.74 -3.29 0.30
N ILE A 155 19.13 -2.93 -0.84
CA ILE A 155 18.10 -3.75 -1.49
C ILE A 155 18.73 -5.00 -2.09
N ASP A 156 19.87 -4.87 -2.77
CA ASP A 156 20.55 -6.01 -3.38
C ASP A 156 21.04 -7.01 -2.30
N ASP A 157 21.56 -6.51 -1.17
CA ASP A 157 21.94 -7.33 -0.01
C ASP A 157 20.75 -8.11 0.56
N LEU A 158 19.57 -7.47 0.67
CA LEU A 158 18.33 -8.14 1.09
C LEU A 158 17.96 -9.25 0.10
N LEU A 159 17.99 -8.98 -1.20
CA LEU A 159 17.61 -9.97 -2.22
C LEU A 159 18.55 -11.18 -2.18
N GLU A 160 19.85 -10.96 -1.98
CA GLU A 160 20.83 -12.02 -1.78
C GLU A 160 20.52 -12.86 -0.53
N GLU A 161 20.19 -12.21 0.61
CA GLU A 161 19.80 -12.90 1.85
C GLU A 161 18.53 -13.74 1.67
N LEU A 162 17.57 -13.27 0.87
CA LEU A 162 16.32 -13.99 0.63
C LEU A 162 16.43 -15.07 -0.47
N GLU A 163 17.60 -15.26 -1.06
CA GLU A 163 17.85 -16.16 -2.21
C GLU A 163 16.91 -15.85 -3.39
N LEU A 164 16.64 -14.56 -3.63
CA LEU A 164 15.78 -14.08 -4.71
C LEU A 164 16.62 -13.41 -5.80
N GLU A 165 16.37 -13.77 -7.05
CA GLU A 165 16.84 -13.00 -8.21
C GLU A 165 15.81 -11.88 -8.47
N GLY A 166 16.28 -10.64 -8.63
CA GLY A 166 15.45 -9.47 -8.90
C GLY A 166 16.20 -8.36 -9.59
#